data_AF-A0A7J3WFF8-F1
#
_entry.id   AF-A0A7J3WFF8-F1
#
_cell.length_a   1.000
_cell.length_b   1.000
_cell.length_c   1.000
_cell.angle_alpha   90.00
_cell.angle_beta   90.00
_cell.angle_gamma   90.00
#
_symmetry.space_group_name_H-M   'P 1'
#
loop_
_entity.id
_entity.type
_entity.pdbx_description
1 polymer ?
#
loop_
_entity_poly.entity_id
_entity_poly.type
_entity_poly.pdbx_seq_one_letter_code
_entity_poly.pdbx_strand_id
1 'polypeptide(L)'
;MALLNRVVCPHCKRLTLRGRYCMNCGKELPMELAAETLLEAQATTSQPQPEAAPQAVAQAAPTQPTATAEVPPPEDVAEERKLVEQLSKLHTWSLKLIDLFMGGDVPLNVFTELYQEYRSRIGTLDQKRVESIEKISERIKDLTQKVESLKIRHEVNEISDRDYIRQKIELDKELTRLRPKLSILQNPLEIRLADIPSFTESLSNRIQNVKNNGASTGLSNELISTIVQDLQSLLDACQGLVKQHERIQHEIKKLETRYKIGELKQDEYLAQRQRLERQLELTF
;
A
#
# COMPACT_ATOMS: atom_id res chain seq x y z
N MET A 1 8.93 -32.61 0.61
CA MET A 1 9.04 -31.90 1.90
C MET A 1 10.53 -31.73 2.20
N ALA A 2 11.06 -30.51 2.10
CA ALA A 2 12.47 -30.25 2.38
C ALA A 2 12.72 -30.31 3.89
N LEU A 3 13.56 -31.25 4.34
CA LEU A 3 14.02 -31.36 5.71
C LEU A 3 14.89 -30.13 6.03
N LEU A 4 14.35 -29.21 6.82
CA LEU A 4 15.07 -28.04 7.33
C LEU A 4 16.11 -28.49 8.37
N ASN A 5 17.37 -28.64 7.94
CA ASN A 5 18.49 -28.94 8.84
C ASN A 5 18.65 -27.82 9.89
N ARG A 6 18.52 -28.17 11.17
CA ARG A 6 18.69 -27.26 12.32
C ARG A 6 20.05 -27.49 12.99
N VAL A 7 20.70 -26.42 13.43
CA VAL A 7 22.00 -26.43 14.12
C VAL A 7 21.91 -25.60 15.40
N VAL A 8 22.67 -25.96 16.44
CA VAL A 8 22.76 -25.16 17.66
C VAL A 8 23.77 -24.03 17.45
N CYS A 9 23.34 -22.79 17.67
CA CYS A 9 24.24 -21.63 17.53
C CYS A 9 25.31 -21.63 18.63
N PRO A 10 26.61 -21.52 18.31
CA PRO A 10 27.69 -21.50 19.30
C PRO A 10 27.66 -20.24 20.18
N HIS A 11 27.02 -19.16 19.72
CA HIS A 11 26.97 -17.89 20.45
C HIS A 11 25.82 -17.78 21.45
N CYS A 12 24.63 -18.30 21.12
CA CYS A 12 23.45 -18.18 21.98
C CYS A 12 22.92 -19.52 22.48
N LYS A 13 23.53 -20.64 22.05
CA LYS A 13 23.17 -22.02 22.42
C LYS A 13 21.72 -22.43 22.08
N ARG A 14 21.04 -21.66 21.23
CA ARG A 14 19.67 -21.95 20.75
C ARG A 14 19.69 -22.62 19.37
N LEU A 15 18.72 -23.51 19.13
CA LEU A 15 18.49 -24.13 17.82
C LEU A 15 18.12 -23.06 16.80
N THR A 16 18.82 -23.08 15.67
CA THR A 16 18.61 -22.18 14.54
C THR A 16 18.69 -22.96 13.23
N LEU A 17 18.19 -22.37 12.14
CA LEU A 17 18.28 -22.97 10.81
C LEU A 17 19.71 -22.85 10.31
N ARG A 18 20.20 -23.89 9.64
CA ARG A 18 21.54 -23.90 9.05
C ARG A 18 21.59 -22.83 7.94
N GLY A 19 22.36 -21.78 8.17
CA GLY A 19 22.49 -20.61 7.30
C GLY A 19 23.70 -19.78 7.71
N ARG A 20 23.99 -18.69 7.01
CA ARG A 20 25.17 -17.85 7.31
C ARG A 20 25.10 -17.14 8.66
N TYR A 21 23.89 -16.91 9.19
CA TYR A 21 23.66 -16.20 10.43
C TYR A 21 22.63 -16.92 11.29
N CYS A 22 22.78 -16.84 12.61
CA CYS A 22 21.81 -17.37 13.55
C CYS A 22 20.54 -16.51 13.58
N MET A 23 19.38 -17.11 13.30
CA MET A 23 18.07 -16.44 13.33
C MET A 23 17.71 -15.86 14.71
N ASN A 24 18.33 -16.34 15.78
CA ASN A 24 18.00 -15.93 17.16
C ASN A 24 18.89 -14.81 17.71
N CYS A 25 20.11 -14.64 17.19
CA CYS A 25 21.06 -13.64 17.72
C CYS A 25 21.84 -12.87 16.65
N GLY A 26 21.59 -13.13 15.36
CA GLY A 26 22.19 -12.40 14.24
C GLY A 26 23.69 -12.64 14.00
N LYS A 27 24.37 -13.41 14.86
CA LYS A 27 25.81 -13.70 14.71
C LYS A 27 26.07 -14.78 13.66
N GLU A 28 27.19 -14.69 12.97
CA GLU A 28 27.62 -15.63 11.92
C GLU A 28 27.75 -17.06 12.45
N LEU A 29 27.36 -18.03 11.62
CA LEU A 29 27.53 -19.46 11.90
C LEU A 29 28.73 -20.00 11.09
N PRO A 30 29.58 -20.86 11.67
CA PRO A 30 30.75 -21.43 10.98
C PRO A 30 30.35 -22.15 9.69
N MET A 31 31.01 -21.81 8.59
CA MET A 31 30.64 -22.17 7.21
C MET A 31 30.99 -23.62 6.82
N GLU A 32 31.76 -24.34 7.65
CA GLU A 32 32.16 -25.75 7.43
C GLU A 32 31.00 -26.74 7.51
N LEU A 33 29.84 -26.30 8.01
CA LEU A 33 28.62 -27.09 7.99
C LEU A 33 27.83 -26.91 6.67
N ALA A 34 28.19 -26.01 5.75
CA ALA A 34 27.39 -25.74 4.56
C ALA A 34 27.85 -26.47 3.27
N ALA A 35 28.93 -27.26 3.32
CA ALA A 35 29.62 -27.68 2.10
C ALA A 35 30.09 -29.15 2.10
N GLU A 36 29.23 -30.09 2.47
CA GLU A 36 29.39 -31.54 2.22
C GLU A 36 27.96 -32.12 2.13
N THR A 37 27.46 -32.80 1.09
CA THR A 37 28.05 -33.31 -0.16
C THR A 37 26.87 -33.65 -1.10
N LEU A 38 26.89 -33.13 -2.33
CA LEU A 38 26.05 -33.56 -3.46
C LEU A 38 26.74 -34.71 -4.23
N LEU A 39 27.37 -35.64 -3.53
CA LEU A 39 28.09 -36.78 -4.09
C LEU A 39 27.97 -37.94 -3.10
N GLU A 40 26.94 -38.76 -3.27
CA GLU A 40 27.01 -40.23 -3.19
C GLU A 40 25.58 -40.80 -3.31
N ALA A 41 25.23 -41.11 -4.56
CA ALA A 41 24.23 -42.11 -4.84
C ALA A 41 24.86 -43.50 -4.68
N GLN A 42 24.05 -44.44 -4.19
CA GLN A 42 24.23 -45.90 -4.14
C GLN A 42 24.99 -46.47 -2.94
N ALA A 43 24.26 -47.04 -1.98
CA ALA A 43 24.26 -48.50 -1.73
C ALA A 43 23.35 -48.92 -0.54
N THR A 44 22.49 -49.91 -0.81
CA THR A 44 22.08 -51.05 0.06
C THR A 44 21.32 -50.87 1.40
N THR A 45 20.03 -51.24 1.35
CA THR A 45 19.30 -52.28 2.10
C THR A 45 19.33 -52.37 3.65
N SER A 46 18.11 -52.43 4.22
CA SER A 46 17.58 -53.45 5.19
C SER A 46 16.90 -52.88 6.45
N GLN A 47 15.66 -53.33 6.66
CA GLN A 47 14.72 -53.21 7.80
C GLN A 47 15.27 -53.75 9.16
N PRO A 48 14.51 -53.84 10.29
CA PRO A 48 13.21 -53.26 10.72
C PRO A 48 13.17 -52.64 12.17
N GLN A 49 12.03 -52.02 12.50
CA GLN A 49 11.31 -51.79 13.79
C GLN A 49 11.72 -52.60 15.06
N PRO A 50 11.35 -52.20 16.32
CA PRO A 50 9.98 -51.79 16.73
C PRO A 50 9.77 -50.78 17.91
N GLU A 51 8.49 -50.39 18.06
CA GLU A 51 7.71 -50.04 19.27
C GLU A 51 8.14 -48.95 20.28
N ALA A 52 7.29 -47.93 20.46
CA ALA A 52 6.33 -47.86 21.58
C ALA A 52 5.74 -46.43 21.75
N ALA A 53 4.41 -46.33 21.71
CA ALA A 53 3.61 -45.28 22.36
C ALA A 53 3.19 -45.82 23.75
N PRO A 54 2.82 -45.01 24.78
CA PRO A 54 1.60 -44.16 24.74
C PRO A 54 1.57 -42.85 25.58
N GLN A 55 0.72 -41.92 25.10
CA GLN A 55 -0.19 -40.96 25.79
C GLN A 55 0.07 -40.47 27.24
N ALA A 56 0.03 -39.14 27.45
CA ALA A 56 -0.71 -38.50 28.57
C ALA A 56 -0.91 -36.96 28.39
N VAL A 57 -2.19 -36.60 28.22
CA VAL A 57 -3.01 -35.44 28.63
C VAL A 57 -2.44 -34.12 29.24
N ALA A 58 -3.07 -33.03 28.77
CA ALA A 58 -3.54 -31.82 29.48
C ALA A 58 -2.57 -30.65 29.77
N GLN A 59 -2.84 -29.50 29.15
CA GLN A 59 -3.45 -28.34 29.84
C GLN A 59 -3.79 -27.22 28.83
N ALA A 60 -5.07 -26.88 28.76
CA ALA A 60 -5.58 -25.71 28.04
C ALA A 60 -5.49 -24.49 28.96
N ALA A 61 -4.88 -23.41 28.48
CA ALA A 61 -4.99 -22.08 29.06
C ALA A 61 -5.57 -21.12 27.99
N PRO A 62 -6.38 -20.12 28.38
CA PRO A 62 -7.24 -19.40 27.48
C PRO A 62 -6.48 -18.27 26.77
N THR A 63 -6.28 -18.42 25.46
CA THR A 63 -5.85 -17.31 24.58
C THR A 63 -7.00 -16.35 24.38
N GLN A 64 -6.86 -15.15 24.94
CA GLN A 64 -7.63 -13.97 24.55
C GLN A 64 -7.51 -13.75 23.03
N PRO A 65 -8.60 -13.39 22.32
CA PRO A 65 -8.49 -12.98 20.93
C PRO A 65 -7.82 -11.61 20.86
N THR A 66 -6.53 -11.58 20.52
CA THR A 66 -5.89 -10.40 19.94
C THR A 66 -6.65 -10.05 18.66
N ALA A 67 -7.23 -8.85 18.63
CA ALA A 67 -7.81 -8.25 17.44
C ALA A 67 -6.72 -8.08 16.39
N THR A 68 -6.60 -9.07 15.51
CA THR A 68 -5.89 -8.94 14.24
C THR A 68 -6.63 -7.87 13.46
N ALA A 69 -5.94 -6.79 13.09
CA ALA A 69 -6.43 -5.85 12.09
C ALA A 69 -6.58 -6.64 10.77
N GLU A 70 -7.80 -7.12 10.53
CA GLU A 70 -8.16 -7.91 9.38
C GLU A 70 -8.16 -6.98 8.16
N VAL A 71 -7.15 -7.14 7.31
CA VAL A 71 -7.19 -6.60 5.95
C VAL A 71 -8.43 -7.22 5.30
N PRO A 72 -9.42 -6.41 4.88
CA PRO A 72 -10.67 -6.94 4.37
C PRO A 72 -10.43 -7.81 3.12
N PRO A 73 -11.28 -8.81 2.86
CA PRO A 73 -11.08 -9.80 1.82
C PRO A 73 -10.91 -9.14 0.44
N PRO A 74 -9.99 -9.64 -0.40
CA PRO A 74 -9.59 -9.02 -1.66
C PRO A 74 -10.71 -8.87 -2.69
N GLU A 75 -11.78 -9.67 -2.59
CA GLU A 75 -12.94 -9.59 -3.51
C GLU A 75 -13.73 -8.29 -3.38
N ASP A 76 -13.76 -7.68 -2.19
CA ASP A 76 -14.60 -6.50 -1.93
C ASP A 76 -14.08 -5.20 -2.55
N VAL A 77 -12.81 -5.18 -2.98
CA VAL A 77 -12.12 -4.01 -3.57
C VAL A 77 -11.55 -4.29 -4.96
N ALA A 78 -11.85 -5.47 -5.53
CA ALA A 78 -11.23 -5.92 -6.77
C ALA A 78 -11.56 -5.01 -7.97
N GLU A 79 -12.78 -4.48 -8.03
CA GLU A 79 -13.20 -3.59 -9.11
C GLU A 79 -12.50 -2.24 -9.05
N GLU A 80 -12.44 -1.64 -7.86
CA GLU A 80 -11.74 -0.36 -7.63
C GLU A 80 -10.24 -0.51 -7.92
N ARG A 81 -9.61 -1.59 -7.45
CA ARG A 81 -8.20 -1.87 -7.73
C ARG A 81 -7.95 -2.03 -9.23
N LYS A 82 -8.77 -2.81 -9.93
CA LYS A 82 -8.62 -3.01 -11.38
C LYS A 82 -8.76 -1.70 -12.15
N LEU A 83 -9.70 -0.84 -11.75
CA LEU A 83 -9.90 0.47 -12.36
C LEU A 83 -8.66 1.34 -12.21
N VAL A 84 -8.12 1.42 -10.99
CA VAL A 84 -6.95 2.24 -10.68
C VAL A 84 -5.68 1.67 -11.32
N GLU A 85 -5.49 0.35 -11.33
CA GLU A 85 -4.35 -0.30 -12.00
C GLU A 85 -4.31 0.02 -13.51
N GLN A 86 -5.48 -0.04 -14.17
CA GLN A 86 -5.59 0.32 -15.58
C GLN A 86 -5.26 1.80 -15.83
N LEU A 87 -5.77 2.67 -14.96
CA LEU A 87 -5.54 4.11 -15.05
C LEU A 87 -4.07 4.47 -14.82
N SER A 88 -3.43 3.87 -13.81
CA SER A 88 -2.01 4.03 -13.50
C SER A 88 -1.11 3.61 -14.67
N LYS A 89 -1.40 2.46 -15.31
CA LYS A 89 -0.67 2.01 -16.50
C LYS A 89 -0.80 2.99 -17.67
N LEU A 90 -2.01 3.49 -17.93
CA LEU A 90 -2.24 4.45 -19.00
C LEU A 90 -1.54 5.80 -18.74
N HIS A 91 -1.58 6.32 -17.52
CA HIS A 91 -0.82 7.51 -17.16
C HIS A 91 0.68 7.27 -17.32
N THR A 92 1.19 6.12 -16.87
CA THR A 92 2.60 5.75 -17.02
C THR A 92 3.01 5.71 -18.49
N TRP A 93 2.20 5.10 -19.37
CA TRP A 93 2.47 5.07 -20.81
C TRP A 93 2.36 6.44 -21.45
N SER A 94 1.37 7.25 -21.09
CA SER A 94 1.21 8.61 -21.59
C SER A 94 2.41 9.49 -21.24
N LEU A 95 2.88 9.44 -19.98
CA LEU A 95 4.06 10.19 -19.54
C LEU A 95 5.32 9.74 -20.27
N LYS A 96 5.53 8.43 -20.44
CA LYS A 96 6.65 7.89 -21.21
C LYS A 96 6.58 8.28 -22.69
N LEU A 97 5.38 8.27 -23.28
CA LEU A 97 5.18 8.68 -24.67
C LEU A 97 5.54 10.15 -24.87
N ILE A 98 5.18 11.02 -23.92
CA ILE A 98 5.61 12.43 -23.92
C ILE A 98 7.14 12.51 -23.86
N ASP A 99 7.81 11.75 -23.00
CA ASP A 99 9.28 11.79 -22.92
C ASP A 99 9.95 11.36 -24.22
N LEU A 100 9.52 10.23 -24.79
CA LEU A 100 10.07 9.70 -26.04
C LEU A 100 9.87 10.68 -27.20
N PHE A 101 8.69 11.31 -27.27
CA PHE A 101 8.43 12.32 -28.28
C PHE A 101 9.29 13.57 -28.09
N MET A 102 9.40 14.08 -26.87
CA MET A 102 10.25 15.24 -26.56
C MET A 102 11.74 14.94 -26.76
N GLY A 103 12.16 13.67 -26.65
CA GLY A 103 13.50 13.19 -26.97
C GLY A 103 13.77 13.01 -28.48
N GLY A 104 12.74 13.09 -29.32
CA GLY A 104 12.85 12.91 -30.77
C GLY A 104 12.79 11.45 -31.24
N ASP A 105 12.48 10.49 -30.36
CA ASP A 105 12.45 9.06 -30.67
C ASP A 105 11.15 8.64 -31.39
N VAL A 106 10.11 9.47 -31.34
CA VAL A 106 8.78 9.16 -31.90
C VAL A 106 8.38 10.27 -32.89
N PRO A 107 7.96 9.93 -34.11
CA PRO A 107 7.49 10.93 -35.07
C PRO A 107 6.14 11.51 -34.65
N LEU A 108 5.90 12.77 -35.02
CA LEU A 108 4.74 13.57 -34.59
C LEU A 108 3.38 12.91 -34.87
N ASN A 109 3.23 12.26 -36.02
CA ASN A 109 1.99 11.58 -36.41
C ASN A 109 1.68 10.41 -35.46
N VAL A 110 2.66 9.52 -35.23
CA VAL A 110 2.52 8.37 -34.33
C VAL A 110 2.29 8.81 -32.89
N PHE A 111 3.00 9.85 -32.44
CA PHE A 111 2.79 10.44 -31.12
C PHE A 111 1.34 10.92 -30.96
N THR A 112 0.84 11.70 -31.93
CA THR A 112 -0.49 12.31 -31.84
C THR A 112 -1.59 11.26 -31.79
N GLU A 113 -1.51 10.23 -32.64
CA GLU A 113 -2.48 9.13 -32.67
C GLU A 113 -2.50 8.37 -31.33
N LEU A 114 -1.34 7.90 -30.86
CA LEU A 114 -1.24 7.16 -29.60
C LEU A 114 -1.64 8.01 -28.39
N TYR A 115 -1.25 9.28 -28.36
CA TYR A 115 -1.59 10.19 -27.28
C TYR A 115 -3.09 10.41 -27.19
N GLN A 116 -3.77 10.61 -28.33
CA GLN A 116 -5.23 10.76 -28.36
C GLN A 116 -5.95 9.49 -27.91
N GLU A 117 -5.47 8.31 -28.31
CA GLU A 117 -6.02 7.03 -27.84
C GLU A 117 -5.90 6.89 -26.32
N TYR A 118 -4.71 7.15 -25.77
CA TYR A 118 -4.49 7.08 -24.32
C TYR A 118 -5.32 8.11 -23.58
N ARG A 119 -5.38 9.34 -24.08
CA ARG A 119 -6.19 10.42 -23.50
C ARG A 119 -7.67 10.05 -23.43
N SER A 120 -8.24 9.51 -24.51
CA SER A 120 -9.63 9.07 -24.54
C SER A 120 -9.92 7.97 -23.53
N ARG A 121 -9.02 6.97 -23.44
CA ARG A 121 -9.13 5.87 -22.47
C ARG A 121 -9.00 6.36 -21.03
N ILE A 122 -8.03 7.24 -20.76
CA ILE A 122 -7.83 7.89 -19.45
C ILE A 122 -9.12 8.62 -19.07
N GLY A 123 -9.65 9.49 -19.94
CA GLY A 123 -10.87 10.24 -19.64
C GLY A 123 -12.07 9.34 -19.29
N THR A 124 -12.23 8.22 -20.01
CA THR A 124 -13.32 7.26 -19.73
C THR A 124 -13.17 6.57 -18.37
N LEU A 125 -11.96 6.16 -18.00
CA LEU A 125 -11.68 5.49 -16.72
C LEU A 125 -11.68 6.49 -15.55
N ASP A 126 -11.15 7.69 -15.76
CA ASP A 126 -11.12 8.78 -14.79
C ASP A 126 -12.53 9.22 -14.42
N GLN A 127 -13.42 9.37 -15.40
CA GLN A 127 -14.84 9.68 -15.16
C GLN A 127 -15.51 8.61 -14.27
N LYS A 128 -15.30 7.32 -14.58
CA LYS A 128 -15.82 6.22 -13.73
C LYS A 128 -15.24 6.26 -12.32
N ARG A 129 -13.96 6.61 -12.18
CA ARG A 129 -13.30 6.76 -10.88
C ARG A 129 -13.94 7.89 -10.08
N VAL A 130 -14.11 9.07 -10.67
CA VAL A 130 -14.71 10.24 -10.03
C VAL A 130 -16.15 9.95 -9.59
N GLU A 131 -16.98 9.37 -10.44
CA GLU A 131 -18.36 8.98 -10.08
C GLU A 131 -18.40 7.97 -8.92
N SER A 132 -17.44 7.04 -8.88
CA SER A 132 -17.35 6.06 -7.79
C SER A 132 -16.91 6.72 -6.47
N ILE A 133 -15.97 7.67 -6.54
CA ILE A 133 -15.55 8.49 -5.40
C ILE A 133 -16.74 9.26 -4.84
N GLU A 134 -17.52 9.92 -5.70
CA GLU A 134 -18.69 10.71 -5.27
C GLU A 134 -19.72 9.83 -4.57
N LYS A 135 -20.15 8.72 -5.20
CA LYS A 135 -21.12 7.78 -4.63
C LYS A 135 -20.66 7.23 -3.27
N ILE A 136 -19.41 6.81 -3.16
CA ILE A 136 -18.86 6.26 -1.92
C ILE A 136 -18.74 7.36 -0.85
N SER A 137 -18.32 8.58 -1.23
CA SER A 137 -18.15 9.70 -0.31
C SER A 137 -19.50 10.16 0.28
N GLU A 138 -20.53 10.28 -0.56
CA GLU A 138 -21.89 10.58 -0.13
C GLU A 138 -22.42 9.50 0.83
N ARG A 139 -22.22 8.23 0.47
CA ARG A 139 -22.65 7.12 1.33
C ARG A 139 -21.94 7.11 2.68
N ILE A 140 -20.62 7.36 2.71
CA ILE A 140 -19.87 7.48 3.96
C ILE A 140 -20.38 8.65 4.80
N LYS A 141 -20.68 9.79 4.17
CA LYS A 141 -21.24 10.96 4.86
C LYS A 141 -22.59 10.64 5.50
N ASP A 142 -23.49 10.01 4.77
CA ASP A 142 -24.80 9.59 5.26
C ASP A 142 -24.68 8.61 6.44
N LEU A 143 -23.81 7.60 6.32
CA LEU A 143 -23.56 6.64 7.39
C LEU A 143 -22.97 7.32 8.63
N THR A 144 -22.08 8.28 8.45
CA THR A 144 -21.50 9.05 9.56
C THR A 144 -22.57 9.85 10.30
N GLN A 145 -23.46 10.53 9.56
CA GLN A 145 -24.60 11.24 10.16
C GLN A 145 -25.56 10.28 10.89
N LYS A 146 -25.79 9.07 10.35
CA LYS A 146 -26.60 8.04 11.02
C LYS A 146 -25.94 7.55 12.31
N VAL A 147 -24.61 7.37 12.33
CA VAL A 147 -23.88 7.00 13.55
C VAL A 147 -24.01 8.10 14.61
N GLU A 148 -23.90 9.36 14.22
CA GLU A 148 -24.07 10.51 15.13
C GLU A 148 -25.50 10.59 15.67
N SER A 149 -26.51 10.48 14.80
CA SER A 149 -27.92 10.44 15.21
C SER A 149 -28.21 9.27 16.15
N LEU A 150 -27.67 8.08 15.84
CA LEU A 150 -27.81 6.89 16.68
C LEU A 150 -27.20 7.10 18.07
N LYS A 151 -26.04 7.77 18.15
CA LYS A 151 -25.39 8.14 19.41
C LYS A 151 -26.24 9.11 20.22
N ILE A 152 -26.80 10.15 19.60
CA ILE A 152 -27.67 11.12 20.29
C ILE A 152 -28.93 10.43 20.82
N ARG A 153 -29.59 9.59 20.02
CA ARG A 153 -30.78 8.84 20.44
C ARG A 153 -30.50 7.89 21.61
N HIS A 154 -29.30 7.31 21.66
CA HIS A 154 -28.85 6.51 22.79
C HIS A 154 -28.60 7.37 24.03
N GLU A 155 -27.92 8.52 23.89
CA GLU A 155 -27.64 9.45 25.00
C GLU A 155 -28.92 10.00 25.67
N VAL A 156 -29.99 10.21 24.89
CA VAL A 156 -31.30 10.63 25.42
C VAL A 156 -32.19 9.46 25.86
N ASN A 157 -31.66 8.23 25.87
CA ASN A 157 -32.35 6.98 26.22
C ASN A 157 -33.60 6.67 25.36
N GLU A 158 -33.64 7.15 24.11
CA GLU A 158 -34.70 6.83 23.14
C GLU A 158 -34.58 5.38 22.63
N ILE A 159 -33.37 4.83 22.64
CA ILE A 159 -33.08 3.45 22.22
C ILE A 159 -32.33 2.67 23.30
N SER A 160 -32.55 1.36 23.35
CA SER A 160 -31.85 0.47 24.29
C SER A 160 -30.38 0.28 23.92
N ASP A 161 -29.53 -0.05 24.90
CA ASP A 161 -28.12 -0.39 24.67
C ASP A 161 -27.97 -1.51 23.62
N ARG A 162 -28.87 -2.50 23.66
CA ARG A 162 -28.85 -3.64 22.73
C ARG A 162 -29.10 -3.18 21.29
N ASP A 163 -30.08 -2.31 21.09
CA ASP A 163 -30.43 -1.81 19.75
C ASP A 163 -29.38 -0.83 19.24
N TYR A 164 -28.82 0.00 20.12
CA TYR A 164 -27.67 0.86 19.82
C TYR A 164 -26.48 0.04 19.33
N ILE A 165 -26.05 -0.97 20.09
CA ILE A 165 -24.91 -1.83 19.73
C ILE A 165 -25.17 -2.53 18.39
N ARG A 166 -26.37 -3.07 18.19
CA ARG A 166 -26.73 -3.78 16.95
C ARG A 166 -26.62 -2.87 15.72
N GLN A 167 -27.29 -1.71 15.76
CA GLN A 167 -27.28 -0.75 14.65
C GLN A 167 -25.90 -0.15 14.43
N LYS A 168 -25.14 0.12 15.50
CA LYS A 168 -23.79 0.64 15.39
C LYS A 168 -22.86 -0.36 14.69
N ILE A 169 -22.91 -1.64 15.05
CA ILE A 169 -22.10 -2.67 14.39
C ILE A 169 -22.40 -2.75 12.90
N GLU A 170 -23.67 -2.64 12.50
CA GLU A 170 -24.06 -2.66 11.08
C GLU A 170 -23.51 -1.45 10.32
N LEU A 171 -23.63 -0.25 10.89
CA LEU A 171 -23.09 0.99 10.31
C LEU A 171 -21.55 0.96 10.23
N ASP A 172 -20.88 0.50 11.29
CA ASP A 172 -19.43 0.40 11.37
C ASP A 172 -18.88 -0.63 10.35
N LYS A 173 -19.58 -1.76 10.15
CA LYS A 173 -19.23 -2.74 9.11
C LYS A 173 -19.28 -2.12 7.71
N GLU A 174 -20.33 -1.37 7.41
CA GLU A 174 -20.45 -0.72 6.10
C GLU A 174 -19.37 0.35 5.90
N LEU A 175 -19.11 1.19 6.90
CA LEU A 175 -18.01 2.16 6.87
C LEU A 175 -16.64 1.49 6.69
N THR A 176 -16.41 0.35 7.34
CA THR A 176 -15.17 -0.42 7.24
C THR A 176 -14.97 -0.99 5.84
N ARG A 177 -16.05 -1.33 5.13
CA ARG A 177 -16.01 -1.79 3.72
C ARG A 177 -15.81 -0.66 2.72
N LEU A 178 -16.40 0.51 2.97
CA LEU A 178 -16.37 1.65 2.03
C LEU A 178 -15.08 2.47 2.08
N ARG A 179 -14.47 2.64 3.27
CA ARG A 179 -13.25 3.45 3.42
C ARG A 179 -12.06 2.94 2.59
N PRO A 180 -11.77 1.62 2.54
CA PRO A 180 -10.70 1.10 1.69
C PRO A 180 -10.96 1.35 0.20
N LYS A 181 -12.20 1.14 -0.27
CA LYS A 181 -12.60 1.43 -1.66
C LYS A 181 -12.33 2.88 -2.03
N LEU A 182 -12.74 3.81 -1.17
CA LEU A 182 -12.49 5.24 -1.37
C LEU A 182 -10.98 5.55 -1.40
N SER A 183 -10.21 4.94 -0.50
CA SER A 183 -8.77 5.14 -0.41
C SER A 183 -8.02 4.71 -1.67
N ILE A 184 -8.41 3.57 -2.26
CA ILE A 184 -7.86 3.08 -3.54
C ILE A 184 -8.18 4.08 -4.66
N LEU A 185 -9.46 4.47 -4.78
CA LEU A 185 -9.89 5.37 -5.85
C LEU A 185 -9.27 6.77 -5.75
N GLN A 186 -8.93 7.24 -4.55
CA GLN A 186 -8.25 8.52 -4.33
C GLN A 186 -6.78 8.52 -4.77
N ASN A 187 -6.19 7.35 -5.05
CA ASN A 187 -4.82 7.23 -5.55
C ASN A 187 -4.80 6.72 -7.00
N PRO A 188 -4.97 7.59 -8.01
CA PRO A 188 -5.12 7.16 -9.39
C PRO A 188 -3.87 6.59 -10.05
N LEU A 189 -2.73 6.66 -9.36
CA LEU A 189 -1.42 6.27 -9.88
C LEU A 189 -0.85 5.03 -9.17
N GLU A 190 -1.53 4.51 -8.14
CA GLU A 190 -0.99 3.47 -7.26
C GLU A 190 0.40 3.81 -6.69
N ILE A 191 0.67 5.09 -6.50
CA ILE A 191 1.97 5.58 -6.05
C ILE A 191 2.05 5.58 -4.53
N ARG A 192 3.23 5.31 -3.97
CA ARG A 192 3.47 5.45 -2.53
C ARG A 192 3.45 6.91 -2.12
N LEU A 193 2.89 7.21 -0.97
CA LEU A 193 2.90 8.57 -0.42
C LEU A 193 4.31 9.13 -0.24
N ALA A 194 5.31 8.27 0.02
CA ALA A 194 6.72 8.67 0.08
C ALA A 194 7.25 9.27 -1.24
N ASP A 195 6.78 8.77 -2.38
CA ASP A 195 7.29 9.15 -3.71
C ASP A 195 6.54 10.34 -4.33
N ILE A 196 5.38 10.72 -3.75
CA ILE A 196 4.53 11.81 -4.24
C ILE A 196 5.28 13.11 -4.52
N PRO A 197 6.14 13.62 -3.62
CA PRO A 197 6.85 14.88 -3.88
C PRO A 197 7.68 14.81 -5.17
N SER A 198 8.49 13.75 -5.31
CA SER A 198 9.34 13.55 -6.49
C SER A 198 8.53 13.38 -7.78
N PHE A 199 7.39 12.71 -7.70
CA PHE A 199 6.48 12.55 -8.83
C PHE A 199 5.87 13.89 -9.26
N THR A 200 5.36 14.68 -8.32
CA THR A 200 4.77 16.00 -8.61
C THR A 200 5.79 17.00 -9.16
N GLU A 201 7.04 16.92 -8.69
CA GLU A 201 8.14 17.71 -9.24
C GLU A 201 8.47 17.27 -10.68
N SER A 202 8.60 15.96 -10.93
CA SER A 202 8.80 15.43 -12.29
C SER A 202 7.68 15.86 -13.24
N LEU A 203 6.43 15.80 -12.78
CA LEU A 203 5.26 16.22 -13.55
C LEU A 203 5.28 17.72 -13.87
N SER A 204 5.62 18.55 -12.88
CA SER A 204 5.81 20.00 -13.05
C SER A 204 6.91 20.30 -14.09
N ASN A 205 8.02 19.58 -14.03
CA ASN A 205 9.12 19.73 -14.98
C ASN A 205 8.69 19.34 -16.40
N ARG A 206 7.90 18.27 -16.57
CA ARG A 206 7.33 17.89 -17.88
C ARG A 206 6.40 18.95 -18.43
N ILE A 207 5.54 19.53 -17.59
CA ILE A 207 4.66 20.64 -17.98
C ILE A 207 5.48 21.80 -18.53
N GLN A 208 6.54 22.20 -17.83
CA GLN A 208 7.42 23.29 -18.28
C GLN A 208 8.17 22.92 -19.57
N ASN A 209 8.66 21.69 -19.69
CA ASN A 209 9.33 21.22 -20.89
C ASN A 209 8.41 21.28 -22.11
N VAL A 210 7.17 20.79 -22.00
CA VAL A 210 6.18 20.84 -23.08
C VAL A 210 5.82 22.29 -23.44
N LYS A 211 5.64 23.18 -22.44
CA LYS A 211 5.37 24.60 -22.68
C LYS A 211 6.49 25.31 -23.44
N ASN A 212 7.73 25.07 -23.04
CA ASN A 212 8.88 25.81 -23.57
C ASN A 212 9.38 25.24 -24.90
N ASN A 213 9.37 23.90 -25.03
CA ASN A 213 10.01 23.21 -26.14
C ASN A 213 9.02 22.56 -27.11
N GLY A 214 7.73 22.42 -26.77
CA GLY A 214 6.76 21.72 -27.61
C GLY A 214 6.55 22.33 -29.00
N ALA A 215 6.67 23.66 -29.15
CA ALA A 215 6.58 24.30 -30.46
C ALA A 215 7.78 23.94 -31.36
N SER A 216 8.96 23.78 -30.76
CA SER A 216 10.18 23.41 -31.49
C SER A 216 10.15 21.96 -32.00
N THR A 217 9.33 21.09 -31.39
CA THR A 217 9.12 19.71 -31.83
C THR A 217 8.01 19.58 -32.88
N GLY A 218 7.44 20.69 -33.36
CA GLY A 218 6.40 20.70 -34.39
C GLY A 218 4.98 20.46 -33.86
N LEU A 219 4.75 20.50 -32.55
CA LEU A 219 3.39 20.44 -32.00
C LEU A 219 2.61 21.72 -32.31
N SER A 220 1.32 21.58 -32.61
CA SER A 220 0.42 22.73 -32.68
C SER A 220 0.18 23.33 -31.29
N ASN A 221 -0.08 24.63 -31.22
CA ASN A 221 -0.41 25.31 -29.95
C ASN A 221 -1.61 24.67 -29.24
N GLU A 222 -2.59 24.17 -30.00
CA GLU A 222 -3.75 23.45 -29.47
C GLU A 222 -3.35 22.14 -28.78
N LEU A 223 -2.46 21.35 -29.41
CA LEU A 223 -2.00 20.10 -28.84
C LEU A 223 -1.11 20.33 -27.62
N ILE A 224 -0.25 21.35 -27.64
CA ILE A 224 0.54 21.78 -26.47
C ILE A 224 -0.38 22.14 -25.31
N SER A 225 -1.39 22.99 -25.56
CA SER A 225 -2.37 23.38 -24.54
C SER A 225 -3.11 22.16 -23.97
N THR A 226 -3.49 21.22 -24.83
CA THR A 226 -4.17 19.98 -24.42
C THR A 226 -3.28 19.13 -23.51
N ILE A 227 -2.04 18.87 -23.91
CA ILE A 227 -1.09 18.09 -23.10
C ILE A 227 -0.86 18.75 -21.75
N VAL A 228 -0.62 20.07 -21.75
CA VAL A 228 -0.42 20.84 -20.52
C VAL A 228 -1.63 20.75 -19.59
N GLN A 229 -2.84 20.86 -20.13
CA GLN A 229 -4.08 20.73 -19.36
C GLN A 229 -4.23 19.31 -18.78
N ASP A 230 -3.95 18.28 -19.57
CA ASP A 230 -4.03 16.88 -19.12
C ASP A 230 -3.02 16.60 -17.99
N LEU A 231 -1.78 17.11 -18.10
CA LEU A 231 -0.75 16.99 -17.06
C LEU A 231 -1.11 17.79 -15.80
N GLN A 232 -1.70 18.98 -15.96
CA GLN A 232 -2.17 19.78 -14.82
C GLN A 232 -3.33 19.09 -14.10
N SER A 233 -4.28 18.52 -14.84
CA SER A 233 -5.37 17.72 -14.27
C SER A 233 -4.86 16.54 -13.45
N LEU A 234 -3.82 15.85 -13.94
CA LEU A 234 -3.17 14.78 -13.18
C LEU A 234 -2.49 15.29 -11.90
N LEU A 235 -1.86 16.46 -11.95
CA LEU A 235 -1.28 17.11 -10.77
C LEU A 235 -2.37 17.46 -9.75
N ASP A 236 -3.50 17.99 -10.21
CA ASP A 236 -4.64 18.34 -9.37
C ASP A 236 -5.24 17.10 -8.71
N ALA A 237 -5.35 15.98 -9.44
CA ALA A 237 -5.77 14.70 -8.88
C ALA A 237 -4.83 14.19 -7.76
N CYS A 238 -3.54 14.57 -7.79
CA CYS A 238 -2.56 14.21 -6.76
C CYS A 238 -2.59 15.11 -5.52
N GLN A 239 -3.29 16.25 -5.53
CA GLN A 239 -3.27 17.22 -4.42
C GLN A 239 -3.75 16.61 -3.09
N GLY A 240 -4.69 15.67 -3.13
CA GLY A 240 -5.12 14.94 -1.94
C GLY A 240 -3.98 14.14 -1.30
N LEU A 241 -3.18 13.45 -2.11
CA LEU A 241 -2.03 12.67 -1.68
C LEU A 241 -0.89 13.57 -1.17
N VAL A 242 -0.67 14.72 -1.81
CA VAL A 242 0.31 15.74 -1.34
C VAL A 242 -0.05 16.20 0.08
N LYS A 243 -1.31 16.58 0.31
CA LYS A 243 -1.80 16.99 1.64
C LYS A 243 -1.63 15.88 2.69
N GLN A 244 -1.86 14.62 2.31
CA GLN A 244 -1.66 13.46 3.20
C GLN A 244 -0.17 13.28 3.54
N HIS A 245 0.72 13.35 2.54
CA HIS A 245 2.17 13.28 2.75
C HIS A 245 2.65 14.38 3.70
N GLU A 246 2.28 15.65 3.44
CA GLU A 246 2.65 16.80 4.26
C GLU A 246 2.18 16.66 5.70
N ARG A 247 0.96 16.16 5.92
CA ARG A 247 0.41 15.91 7.25
C ARG A 247 1.23 14.86 8.00
N ILE A 248 1.56 13.73 7.37
CA ILE A 248 2.35 12.67 8.01
C ILE A 248 3.76 13.19 8.31
N GLN A 249 4.39 13.90 7.38
CA GLN A 249 5.70 14.54 7.59
C GLN A 249 5.68 15.53 8.74
N HIS A 250 4.62 16.33 8.87
CA HIS A 250 4.46 17.25 10.00
C HIS A 250 4.37 16.50 11.34
N GLU A 251 3.58 15.42 11.41
CA GLU A 251 3.49 14.61 12.62
C GLU A 251 4.83 13.93 12.98
N ILE A 252 5.60 13.46 11.99
CA ILE A 252 6.96 12.95 12.22
C ILE A 252 7.85 14.05 12.82
N LYS A 253 7.85 15.27 12.26
CA LYS A 253 8.64 16.40 12.79
C LYS A 253 8.24 16.79 14.20
N LYS A 254 6.94 16.79 14.50
CA LYS A 254 6.41 17.03 15.85
C LYS A 254 6.87 15.96 16.83
N LEU A 255 6.79 14.69 16.44
CA LEU A 255 7.26 13.56 17.22
C LEU A 255 8.77 13.64 17.50
N GLU A 256 9.58 13.96 16.50
CA GLU A 256 11.01 14.19 16.64
C GLU A 256 11.34 15.33 17.60
N THR A 257 10.57 16.42 17.53
CA THR A 257 10.75 17.57 18.42
C THR A 257 10.48 17.19 19.86
N ARG A 258 9.37 16.48 20.14
CA ARG A 258 9.02 15.97 21.48
C ARG A 258 10.08 15.05 22.05
N TYR A 259 10.65 14.18 21.21
CA TYR A 259 11.77 13.32 21.62
C TYR A 259 13.01 14.14 21.97
N LYS A 260 13.39 15.12 21.13
CA LYS A 260 14.57 15.98 21.37
C LYS A 260 14.49 16.81 22.65
N ILE A 261 13.29 17.24 23.05
CA ILE A 261 13.07 17.99 24.30
C ILE A 261 12.88 17.08 25.52
N GLY A 262 12.95 15.75 25.35
CA GLY A 262 12.85 14.77 26.43
C GLY A 262 11.43 14.45 26.91
N GLU A 263 10.39 14.85 26.18
CA GLU A 263 8.99 14.51 26.50
C GLU A 263 8.67 13.03 26.20
N LEU A 264 9.48 12.37 25.37
CA LEU A 264 9.27 10.99 24.94
C LEU A 264 10.49 10.13 25.22
N LYS A 265 10.23 8.87 25.60
CA LYS A 265 11.28 7.85 25.69
C LYS A 265 11.68 7.38 24.29
N GLN A 266 12.91 6.89 24.15
CA GLN A 266 13.45 6.36 22.89
C GLN A 266 12.53 5.29 22.27
N ASP A 267 12.05 4.33 23.06
CA ASP A 267 11.22 3.23 22.56
C ASP A 267 9.87 3.71 22.03
N GLU A 268 9.24 4.66 22.74
CA GLU A 268 7.97 5.27 22.34
C GLU A 268 8.13 6.10 21.05
N TYR A 269 9.21 6.86 20.95
CA TYR A 269 9.58 7.61 19.75
C TYR A 269 9.75 6.68 18.55
N LEU A 270 10.56 5.62 18.67
CA LEU A 270 10.81 4.68 17.58
C LEU A 270 9.54 3.96 17.13
N ALA A 271 8.70 3.51 18.07
CA ALA A 271 7.45 2.83 17.75
C ALA A 271 6.46 3.75 17.01
N GLN A 272 6.28 4.99 17.47
CA GLN A 272 5.40 5.96 16.82
C GLN A 272 5.94 6.40 15.46
N ARG A 273 7.26 6.59 15.35
CA ARG A 273 7.91 6.96 14.09
C ARG A 273 7.74 5.87 13.05
N GLN A 274 8.01 4.60 13.41
CA GLN A 274 7.82 3.47 12.52
C GLN A 274 6.37 3.35 12.04
N ARG A 275 5.39 3.64 12.91
CA ARG A 275 3.97 3.64 12.53
C ARG A 275 3.64 4.70 11.48
N LEU A 276 4.21 5.90 11.60
CA LEU A 276 4.01 6.99 10.63
C LEU A 276 4.76 6.71 9.32
N GLU A 277 6.00 6.20 9.40
CA GLU A 277 6.78 5.82 8.22
C GLU A 277 6.08 4.71 7.41
N ARG A 278 5.48 3.70 8.07
CA ARG A 278 4.65 2.70 7.38
C ARG A 278 3.48 3.30 6.62
N GLN A 279 2.88 4.40 7.09
CA GLN A 279 1.81 5.06 6.35
C GLN A 279 2.31 5.70 5.06
N LEU A 280 3.58 6.14 5.00
CA LEU A 280 4.19 6.67 3.78
C LEU A 280 4.52 5.57 2.75
N GLU A 281 4.78 4.35 3.22
CA GLU A 281 5.10 3.20 2.37
C GLU A 281 3.88 2.51 1.75
N LEU A 282 2.68 2.73 2.31
CA LEU A 282 1.45 2.12 1.80
C LEU A 282 1.04 2.70 0.44
N THR A 283 0.79 1.79 -0.50
CA THR A 283 -0.07 2.01 -1.65
C THR A 283 -1.46 1.53 -1.28
N PHE A 284 -2.46 2.42 -1.28
CA PHE A 284 -3.83 2.07 -0.89
C PHE A 284 -4.52 1.27 -1.99
#